data_AF-A0A6B2E266-F1
#
_entry.id   AF-A0A6B2E266-F1
#
_cell.length_a   1.000
_cell.length_b   1.000
_cell.length_c   1.000
_cell.angle_alpha   90.00
_cell.angle_beta   90.00
_cell.angle_gamma   90.00
#
_symmetry.space_group_name_H-M   'P 1'
#
loop_
_entity.id
_entity.type
_entity.pdbx_description
1 polymer ?
#
loop_
_entity_poly.entity_id
_entity_poly.type
_entity_poly.pdbx_seq_one_letter_code
_entity_poly.pdbx_strand_id
1 'polypeptide(L)' 'MVRYRVLGTLEAESGGALLDVGHARRRYVLAALLAEPNRPVPLEQLVTRVWGEHPP' A
#
# COMPACT_ATOMS: atom_id res chain seq x y z
N MET A 1 -14.54 1.07 -9.93
CA MET A 1 -13.14 1.50 -10.13
C MET A 1 -12.64 2.05 -8.80
N VAL A 2 -11.44 1.64 -8.37
CA VAL A 2 -10.82 2.14 -7.13
C VAL A 2 -9.85 3.27 -7.50
N ARG A 3 -9.83 4.34 -6.71
CA ARG A 3 -8.87 5.44 -6.81
C ARG A 3 -8.01 5.49 -5.56
N TYR A 4 -6.73 5.80 -5.73
CA TYR A 4 -5.78 5.92 -4.62
C TYR A 4 -5.21 7.33 -4.56
N ARG A 5 -5.06 7.87 -3.35
CA ARG A 5 -4.40 9.15 -3.09
C ARG A 5 -3.12 8.85 -2.31
N VAL A 6 -1.97 9.20 -2.89
CA VAL A 6 -0.64 8.81 -2.37
C VAL A 6 0.24 10.01 -2.01
N LEU A 7 -0.13 11.22 -2.44
CA LEU A 7 0.61 12.45 -2.17
C LEU A 7 0.14 13.08 -0.85
N GLY A 8 0.26 12.31 0.23
CA GLY A 8 -0.27 12.65 1.54
C GLY A 8 -0.64 11.39 2.32
N THR A 9 -1.69 11.46 3.14
CA THR A 9 -2.23 10.27 3.79
C THR A 9 -2.73 9.29 2.73
N LEU A 10 -2.30 8.03 2.82
CA LEU A 10 -2.72 7.00 1.89
C LEU A 10 -4.22 6.70 2.08
N GLU A 11 -4.99 6.98 1.03
CA GLU A 11 -6.45 6.75 1.00
C GLU A 11 -6.82 5.94 -0.24
N ALA A 12 -7.87 5.13 -0.11
CA ALA A 12 -8.50 4.41 -1.21
C ALA A 12 -9.98 4.77 -1.26
N GLU A 13 -10.51 4.98 -2.46
CA GLU A 13 -11.91 5.34 -2.69
C GLU A 13 -12.51 4.40 -3.74
N SER A 14 -13.74 3.92 -3.51
CA SER A 14 -14.49 3.17 -4.51
C SER A 14 -15.95 3.63 -4.51
N GLY A 15 -16.45 4.01 -5.69
CA GLY A 15 -17.85 4.43 -5.84
C GLY A 15 -18.24 5.65 -5.00
N GLY A 16 -17.31 6.58 -4.74
CA GLY A 16 -17.56 7.77 -3.92
C GLY A 16 -17.35 7.60 -2.42
N ALA A 17 -17.02 6.39 -1.95
CA ALA A 17 -16.78 6.11 -0.54
C ALA A 17 -15.30 5.82 -0.25
N LEU A 18 -14.77 6.41 0.82
CA LEU A 18 -13.47 6.07 1.35
C LEU A 18 -13.49 4.65 1.95
N LEU A 19 -12.48 3.86 1.59
CA LEU A 19 -12.28 2.51 2.08
C LEU A 19 -11.35 2.54 3.30
N ASP A 20 -11.69 1.78 4.33
CA ASP A 20 -10.79 1.54 5.45
C ASP A 20 -9.66 0.58 5.02
N VAL A 21 -8.48 1.15 4.81
CA VAL A 21 -7.26 0.40 4.43
C VAL A 21 -6.62 -0.29 5.65
N GLY A 22 -7.14 -0.02 6.85
CA GLY A 22 -6.73 -0.61 8.11
C GLY A 22 -5.48 0.00 8.75
N HIS A 23 -4.99 -0.70 9.77
CA HIS A 23 -3.78 -0.38 10.53
C HIS A 23 -2.53 -0.21 9.65
N ALA A 24 -1.57 0.57 10.17
CA ALA A 24 -0.42 1.12 9.43
C ALA A 24 0.33 0.12 8.54
N ARG A 25 0.52 -1.13 8.97
CA ARG A 25 1.20 -2.16 8.16
C ARG A 25 0.49 -2.47 6.84
N ARG A 26 -0.86 -2.56 6.83
CA ARG A 26 -1.61 -2.78 5.57
C ARG A 26 -1.48 -1.58 4.63
N ARG A 27 -1.46 -0.36 5.18
CA ARG A 27 -1.21 0.87 4.41
C ARG A 27 0.18 0.88 3.79
N TYR A 28 1.22 0.46 4.51
CA TYR A 28 2.57 0.35 3.95
C TYR A 28 2.67 -0.69 2.84
N VAL A 29 2.05 -1.87 3.02
CA VAL A 29 1.98 -2.88 1.95
C VAL A 29 1.30 -2.30 0.71
N LEU A 30 0.16 -1.64 0.87
CA LEU A 30 -0.53 -1.02 -0.26
C LEU A 30 0.32 0.07 -0.93
N ALA A 31 1.00 0.92 -0.16
CA ALA A 31 1.91 1.93 -0.71
C ALA A 31 3.05 1.30 -1.51
N ALA A 32 3.65 0.20 -1.01
CA ALA A 32 4.72 -0.51 -1.69
C ALA A 32 4.27 -1.12 -3.03
N LEU A 33 3.02 -1.60 -3.12
CA LEU A 33 2.43 -2.09 -4.37
C LEU A 33 2.10 -0.93 -5.33
N LEU A 34 1.59 0.19 -4.81
CA LEU A 34 1.26 1.37 -5.61
C LEU A 34 2.50 2.10 -6.16
N ALA A 35 3.67 1.88 -5.58
CA ALA A 35 4.94 2.38 -6.11
C ALA A 35 5.34 1.72 -7.44
N GLU A 36 4.88 0.49 -7.71
CA GLU A 36 5.10 -0.23 -8.97
C GLU A 36 3.77 -0.77 -9.51
N PRO A 37 2.88 0.10 -10.00
CA PRO A 37 1.54 -0.30 -10.39
C PRO A 37 1.58 -1.27 -11.58
N ASN A 38 0.69 -2.27 -11.53
CA ASN A 38 0.51 -3.28 -12.56
C ASN A 38 1.71 -4.22 -12.77
N ARG A 39 2.58 -4.38 -11.76
CA ARG A 39 3.68 -5.34 -11.77
C ARG A 39 3.63 -6.25 -10.54
N PRO A 40 3.92 -7.55 -10.67
CA PRO A 40 4.14 -8.40 -9.50
C PRO A 40 5.32 -7.88 -8.67
N VAL A 41 5.12 -7.74 -7.36
CA VAL A 41 6.18 -7.39 -6.41
C VAL A 41 6.57 -8.67 -5.64
N PRO A 42 7.83 -9.15 -5.73
CA PRO A 42 8.29 -10.29 -4.97
C PRO A 42 8.12 -10.10 -3.47
N LEU A 43 7.80 -11.18 -2.74
CA LEU A 43 7.56 -11.13 -1.30
C LEU A 43 8.75 -10.51 -0.54
N GLU A 44 9.97 -10.90 -0.86
CA GLU A 44 11.17 -10.39 -0.19
C GLU A 44 11.32 -8.88 -0.35
N GLN A 45 11.07 -8.36 -1.56
CA GLN A 45 11.10 -6.94 -1.83
C GLN A 45 9.98 -6.19 -1.07
N LEU A 46 8.79 -6.80 -0.96
CA LEU A 46 7.69 -6.26 -0.18
C LEU A 46 8.06 -6.20 1.32
N VAL A 47 8.72 -7.24 1.83
CA VAL A 47 9.18 -7.29 3.22
C VAL A 47 10.21 -6.20 3.49
N THR A 48 11.24 -6.08 2.65
CA THR A 48 12.26 -5.03 2.76
C THR A 48 11.64 -3.63 2.70
N ARG A 49 10.65 -3.38 1.83
CA ARG A 49 10.00 -2.07 1.73
C ARG A 49 9.15 -1.71 2.94
N VAL A 50 8.47 -2.69 3.54
CA VAL A 50 7.52 -2.45 4.63
C VAL A 50 8.19 -2.46 5.99
N TRP A 51 9.22 -3.29 6.19
CA TRP A 51 9.88 -3.48 7.47
C TRP A 51 11.37 -3.10 7.49
N GLY A 52 11.96 -2.79 6.34
CA GLY A 52 13.39 -2.49 6.26
C GLY A 52 14.23 -3.67 6.76
N GLU A 53 15.21 -3.37 7.61
CA GLU A 53 16.14 -4.34 8.19
C GLU A 53 15.56 -5.14 9.38
N HIS A 54 14.36 -4.79 9.86
CA HIS A 54 13.79 -5.40 11.08
C HIS A 54 12.38 -5.95 10.84
N PRO A 55 12.25 -7.07 10.10
CA PRO A 55 10.99 -7.80 10.00
C PRO A 55 10.59 -8.39 11.37
N PRO A 56 9.28 -8.54 11.63
CA PRO A 56 8.75 -9.13 12.87
C PRO A 56 8.94 -10.64 12.95
#